data_AF-A0AA43M7N0-F1
#
_entry.id   AF-A0AA43M7N0-F1
#
_cell.length_a   1.000
_cell.length_b   1.000
_cell.length_c   1.000
_cell.angle_alpha   90.00
_cell.angle_beta   90.00
_cell.angle_gamma   90.00
#
_symmetry.space_group_name_H-M   'P 1'
#
loop_
_entity.id
_entity.type
_entity.pdbx_description
1 polymer ?
#
loop_
_entity_poly.entity_id
_entity_poly.type
_entity_poly.pdbx_seq_one_letter_code
_entity_poly.pdbx_strand_id
1 'polypeptide(L)'
;MPIKFRNTNKKYSLIAAIQSQCAKDFAQYKSGRRFKREASDKKAYKPGTLGLSMVSQAIQKEYGGYLNRSGRKLLAKAGRVSRPRFYNI
;
A
#
# COMPACT_ATOMS: atom_id res chain seq x y z
N MET A 1 -8.67 -28.28 1.63
CA MET A 1 -8.32 -26.94 2.13
C MET A 1 -9.05 -26.69 3.44
N PRO A 2 -8.39 -26.25 4.53
CA PRO A 2 -9.11 -25.98 5.77
C PRO A 2 -10.03 -24.75 5.59
N ILE A 3 -11.32 -24.94 5.84
CA ILE A 3 -12.32 -23.87 5.82
C ILE A 3 -11.97 -22.88 6.92
N LYS A 4 -11.60 -21.64 6.56
CA LYS A 4 -11.35 -20.57 7.52
C LYS A 4 -12.69 -20.10 8.08
N PHE A 5 -13.13 -20.69 9.20
CA PHE A 5 -14.36 -20.28 9.87
C PHE A 5 -14.23 -18.84 10.37
N ARG A 6 -14.95 -17.90 9.75
CA ARG A 6 -14.91 -16.48 10.12
C ARG A 6 -16.06 -16.20 11.08
N ASN A 7 -15.73 -16.02 12.35
CA ASN A 7 -16.73 -15.73 13.38
C ASN A 7 -17.17 -14.26 13.32
N THR A 8 -18.24 -13.99 12.57
CA THR A 8 -18.78 -12.64 12.35
C THR A 8 -19.61 -12.14 13.54
N ASN A 9 -20.35 -13.04 14.20
CA ASN A 9 -21.21 -12.71 15.34
C ASN A 9 -20.58 -13.09 16.69
N LYS A 10 -19.75 -12.18 17.21
CA LYS A 10 -19.03 -12.35 18.48
C LYS A 10 -19.97 -12.61 19.67
N LYS A 11 -21.20 -12.10 19.65
CA LYS A 11 -22.15 -12.15 20.77
C LYS A 11 -22.56 -13.58 21.12
N TYR A 12 -22.83 -14.42 20.12
CA TYR A 12 -23.29 -15.80 20.33
C TYR A 12 -22.17 -16.84 20.30
N SER A 13 -20.97 -16.46 19.84
CA SER A 13 -19.84 -17.38 19.70
C SER A 13 -19.37 -18.06 20.99
N LEU A 14 -19.42 -17.35 22.12
CA LEU A 14 -19.03 -17.91 23.41
C LEU A 14 -20.04 -18.94 23.91
N ILE A 15 -21.34 -18.65 23.74
CA ILE A 15 -22.42 -19.54 24.17
C ILE A 15 -22.34 -20.87 23.42
N ALA A 16 -22.16 -20.82 22.09
CA ALA A 16 -22.01 -22.03 21.29
C ALA A 16 -20.77 -22.86 21.69
N ALA A 17 -19.63 -22.20 21.99
CA ALA A 17 -18.42 -22.89 22.43
C ALA A 17 -18.56 -23.54 23.82
N ILE A 18 -19.33 -22.93 24.72
CA ILE A 18 -19.65 -23.49 26.03
C ILE A 18 -20.58 -24.70 25.86
N GLN A 19 -21.63 -24.57 25.05
CA GLN A 19 -22.60 -25.64 24.78
C GLN A 19 -21.94 -26.85 24.10
N SER A 20 -20.97 -26.63 23.21
CA SER A 20 -20.24 -27.70 22.53
C SER A 20 -19.03 -28.24 23.33
N GLN A 21 -18.84 -27.81 24.58
CA GLN A 21 -17.69 -28.15 25.43
C GLN A 21 -16.30 -27.79 24.84
N CYS A 22 -16.25 -26.89 23.85
CA CYS A 22 -15.02 -26.43 23.21
C CYS A 22 -14.52 -25.08 23.76
N ALA A 23 -14.84 -24.75 25.01
CA ALA A 23 -14.53 -23.45 25.61
C ALA A 23 -13.01 -23.17 25.69
N LYS A 24 -12.20 -24.20 25.92
CA LYS A 24 -10.73 -24.11 25.99
C LYS A 24 -10.12 -23.72 24.64
N ASP A 25 -10.56 -24.37 23.56
CA ASP A 25 -10.09 -24.08 22.20
C ASP A 25 -10.54 -22.69 21.73
N PHE A 26 -11.75 -22.29 22.12
CA PHE A 26 -12.24 -20.93 21.86
C PHE A 26 -11.40 -19.87 22.59
N ALA A 27 -11.01 -20.13 23.84
CA ALA A 27 -10.13 -19.24 24.60
C ALA A 27 -8.73 -19.15 23.97
N GLN A 28 -8.17 -20.27 23.50
CA GLN A 28 -6.88 -20.30 22.81
C GLN A 28 -6.92 -19.60 21.44
N TYR A 29 -8.00 -19.77 20.68
CA TYR A 29 -8.23 -19.02 19.44
C TYR A 29 -8.33 -17.51 19.69
N LYS A 30 -8.96 -17.12 20.81
CA LYS A 30 -9.12 -15.72 21.22
C LYS A 30 -7.84 -15.10 21.77
N SER A 31 -7.00 -15.87 22.46
CA SER A 31 -5.72 -15.39 23.01
C SER A 31 -4.71 -15.08 21.90
N GLY A 32 -4.78 -15.77 20.76
CA GLY A 32 -3.99 -15.49 19.56
C GLY A 32 -4.34 -14.19 18.80
N ARG A 33 -5.18 -13.31 19.38
CA ARG A 33 -5.43 -11.98 18.81
C ARG A 33 -4.16 -11.15 18.91
N ARG A 34 -3.39 -11.15 17.82
CA ARG A 34 -2.34 -10.17 17.58
C ARG A 34 -2.90 -8.79 17.88
N PHE A 35 -2.21 -8.03 18.72
CA PHE A 35 -2.54 -6.63 18.96
C PHE A 35 -2.74 -5.95 17.60
N LYS A 36 -3.71 -5.02 17.53
CA LYS A 36 -3.83 -4.17 16.34
C LYS A 36 -2.43 -3.57 16.13
N ARG A 37 -1.91 -3.70 14.91
CA ARG A 37 -0.65 -3.06 14.55
C ARG A 37 -0.74 -1.60 14.96
N GLU A 38 0.29 -1.10 15.61
CA GLU A 38 0.37 0.30 16.02
C GLU A 38 0.09 1.21 14.82
N ALA A 39 -0.48 2.39 15.10
CA ALA A 39 -0.68 3.39 14.07
C ALA A 39 0.67 3.67 13.41
N SER A 40 0.69 3.75 12.07
CA SER A 40 1.95 3.99 11.37
C SER A 40 2.44 5.40 11.70
N ASP A 41 3.64 5.53 12.24
CA ASP A 41 4.32 6.83 12.46
C ASP A 41 4.72 7.55 11.16
N LYS A 42 4.36 6.97 10.02
CA LYS A 42 4.65 7.54 8.72
C LYS A 42 3.80 8.80 8.58
N LYS A 43 4.47 9.94 8.49
CA LYS A 43 3.83 11.22 8.15
C LYS A 43 3.05 11.02 6.85
N ALA A 44 1.76 11.37 6.87
CA ALA A 44 0.95 11.41 5.65
C ALA A 44 1.63 12.33 4.63
N TYR A 45 1.61 11.92 3.37
CA TYR A 45 2.20 12.70 2.28
C TYR A 45 1.60 14.11 2.25
N LYS A 46 2.45 15.13 2.21
CA LYS A 46 2.06 16.53 2.04
C LYS A 46 2.23 16.92 0.56
N PRO A 47 1.14 17.18 -0.18
CA PRO A 47 1.23 17.58 -1.58
C PRO A 47 1.86 18.98 -1.73
N GLY A 48 2.83 19.11 -2.65
CA GLY A 48 3.57 20.37 -2.94
C GLY A 48 4.94 20.16 -3.59
N THR A 49 5.51 18.96 -3.45
CA THR A 49 6.68 18.46 -4.18
C THR A 49 6.22 17.25 -4.98
N LEU A 50 6.16 17.34 -6.32
CA LEU A 50 5.54 16.34 -7.21
C LEU A 50 5.80 14.88 -6.75
N GLY A 51 4.73 14.14 -6.45
CA GLY A 51 4.84 12.73 -6.04
C GLY A 51 5.45 11.88 -7.15
N LEU A 52 6.19 10.81 -6.80
CA LEU A 52 6.88 9.93 -7.75
C LEU A 52 5.98 9.42 -8.90
N SER A 53 4.70 9.18 -8.58
CA SER A 53 3.67 8.79 -9.55
C SER A 53 3.35 9.89 -10.56
N MET A 54 3.25 11.15 -10.11
CA MET A 54 3.01 12.31 -10.97
C MET A 54 4.20 12.64 -11.86
N VAL A 55 5.43 12.47 -11.35
CA VAL A 55 6.65 12.62 -12.16
C VAL A 55 6.68 11.58 -13.28
N SER A 56 6.31 10.35 -12.98
CA SER A 56 6.29 9.26 -13.96
C SER A 56 5.25 9.52 -15.06
N GLN A 57 4.07 10.02 -14.69
CA GLN A 57 3.02 10.44 -15.65
C GLN A 57 3.45 11.64 -16.50
N ALA A 58 4.10 12.65 -15.91
CA ALA A 58 4.61 13.81 -16.65
C ALA A 58 5.66 13.42 -17.70
N ILE A 59 6.61 12.56 -17.32
CA ILE A 59 7.62 12.03 -18.24
C ILE A 59 6.95 11.23 -19.38
N GLN A 60 5.98 10.39 -19.07
CA GLN A 60 5.28 9.61 -20.08
C GLN A 60 4.52 10.51 -21.07
N LYS A 61 3.84 11.55 -20.58
CA LYS A 61 3.10 12.50 -21.42
C LYS A 61 4.02 13.30 -22.35
N GLU A 62 5.15 13.78 -21.85
CA GLU A 62 6.04 14.67 -22.62
C GLU A 62 6.86 13.91 -23.67
N TYR A 63 7.22 12.66 -23.40
CA TYR A 63 8.07 11.88 -24.29
C TYR A 63 7.35 10.72 -25.02
N GLY A 64 6.04 10.57 -24.84
CA GLY A 64 5.24 9.50 -25.45
C GLY A 64 5.54 8.09 -24.92
N GLY A 65 6.31 7.97 -23.82
CA GLY A 65 6.73 6.69 -23.25
C GLY A 65 7.66 6.84 -22.04
N TYR A 66 7.94 5.73 -21.36
CA TYR A 66 8.85 5.71 -20.21
C TYR A 66 10.30 5.66 -20.65
N LEU A 67 10.88 6.83 -20.93
CA LEU A 67 12.31 6.94 -21.24
C LEU A 67 13.14 7.03 -19.96
N ASN A 68 14.26 6.31 -19.92
CA ASN A 68 15.26 6.47 -18.86
C ASN A 68 15.97 7.83 -18.95
N ARG A 69 16.68 8.24 -17.89
CA ARG A 69 17.34 9.55 -17.81
C ARG A 69 18.30 9.82 -18.97
N SER A 70 19.06 8.81 -19.41
CA SER A 70 20.03 8.91 -20.49
C SER A 70 19.35 9.13 -21.84
N GLY A 71 18.26 8.40 -22.12
CA GLY A 71 17.44 8.58 -23.32
C GLY A 71 16.84 9.98 -23.40
N ARG A 72 16.29 10.50 -22.29
CA ARG A 72 15.77 11.88 -22.25
C ARG A 72 16.84 12.93 -22.52
N LYS A 73 18.08 12.70 -22.08
CA LYS A 73 19.22 13.61 -22.35
C LYS A 73 19.63 13.59 -23.82
N LEU A 74 19.66 12.41 -24.45
CA LEU A 74 19.99 12.26 -25.87
C LEU A 74 18.94 12.94 -26.76
N LEU A 75 17.64 12.77 -26.46
CA LEU A 75 16.57 13.43 -27.20
C LEU A 75 16.64 14.96 -27.09
N ALA A 76 16.86 15.50 -25.89
CA ALA A 76 17.02 16.95 -25.71
C ALA A 76 18.22 17.49 -26.50
N LYS A 77 19.34 16.74 -26.55
CA LYS A 77 20.52 17.12 -27.35
C LYS A 77 20.25 17.06 -28.85
N ALA A 78 19.57 16.01 -29.32
CA ALA A 78 19.21 15.84 -30.73
C ALA A 78 18.25 16.94 -31.21
N GLY A 79 17.22 17.26 -30.41
CA GLY A 79 16.26 18.32 -30.72
C GLY A 79 16.75 19.75 -30.45
N ARG A 80 17.94 19.93 -29.86
CA ARG A 80 18.47 21.23 -29.40
C ARG A 80 17.51 21.99 -28.46
N VAL A 81 16.70 21.28 -27.68
CA VAL A 81 15.74 21.87 -26.72
C VAL A 81 16.26 21.72 -25.29
N SER A 82 15.92 22.67 -24.42
CA SER A 82 16.23 22.56 -23.00
C SER A 82 15.53 21.36 -22.37
N ARG A 83 16.22 20.64 -21.47
CA ARG A 83 15.64 19.47 -20.80
C ARG A 83 14.68 19.93 -19.69
N PRO A 84 13.40 19.53 -19.70
CA PRO A 84 12.46 19.80 -18.62
C PRO A 84 12.98 19.22 -17.29
N ARG A 85 12.81 19.99 -16.21
CA ARG A 85 13.07 19.56 -14.84
C ARG A 85 11.75 19.12 -14.21
N PHE A 86 11.61 17.82 -13.95
CA PHE A 86 10.42 17.25 -13.31
C PHE A 86 10.52 17.21 -11.78
N TYR A 87 11.65 17.64 -11.23
CA TYR A 87 11.91 17.68 -9.80
C TYR A 87 12.27 19.13 -9.45
N ASN A 88 11.61 19.67 -8.42
CA ASN A 88 12.09 20.88 -7.74
C ASN A 88 13.21 20.44 -6.78
N ILE A 89 14.36 21.08 -6.89
CA ILE A 89 15.37 21.13 -5.82
C ILE A 89 15.10 22.41 -5.06
#